data_AF-B4PPU4-F1
#
_entry.id   AF-B4PPU4-F1
#
_cell.length_a   1.000
_cell.length_b   1.000
_cell.length_c   1.000
_cell.angle_alpha   90.00
_cell.angle_beta   90.00
_cell.angle_gamma   90.00
#
_symmetry.space_group_name_H-M   'P 1'
#
loop_
_entity.id
_entity.type
_entity.pdbx_description
1 polymer ?
#
loop_
_entity_poly.entity_id
_entity_poly.type
_entity_poly.pdbx_seq_one_letter_code
_entity_poly.pdbx_strand_id
1 'polypeptide(L)'
;MNSLTGFMCCALLLISPLCMGYTDEDREADSRKVAEIIRNSQDDDSKINSTQELLDIYRRLYPSLTLEDRESIDKFVNEHTDAILIDGVPSQGGRKTKYVGKVLSPAAKGFAIGFFEELGSKIAQLFTG
;
A
#
# COMPACT_ATOMS: atom_id res chain seq x y z
N MET A 1 -22.86 -11.47 43.34
CA MET A 1 -21.55 -11.55 42.65
C MET A 1 -21.62 -11.20 41.15
N ASN A 2 -22.73 -10.65 40.62
CA ASN A 2 -22.88 -10.43 39.16
C ASN A 2 -22.56 -9.01 38.66
N SER A 3 -22.36 -8.03 39.55
CA SER A 3 -22.14 -6.64 39.13
C SER A 3 -20.68 -6.34 38.81
N LEU A 4 -19.73 -6.92 39.55
CA LEU A 4 -18.29 -6.71 39.36
C LEU A 4 -17.77 -7.25 38.01
N THR A 5 -18.30 -8.37 37.54
CA THR A 5 -17.95 -8.94 36.24
C THR A 5 -18.41 -8.06 35.08
N GLY A 6 -19.53 -7.36 35.22
CA GLY A 6 -20.04 -6.43 34.21
C GLY A 6 -19.12 -5.21 34.03
N PHE A 7 -18.64 -4.62 35.12
CA PHE A 7 -17.74 -3.46 35.06
C PHE A 7 -16.39 -3.79 34.44
N MET A 8 -15.82 -4.98 34.68
CA MET A 8 -14.57 -5.39 34.04
C MET A 8 -14.71 -5.54 32.51
N CYS A 9 -15.83 -6.06 32.01
CA CYS A 9 -16.06 -6.15 30.56
C CYS A 9 -16.13 -4.76 29.91
N CYS A 10 -16.77 -3.77 30.56
CA CYS A 10 -16.80 -2.40 30.03
C CYS A 10 -15.42 -1.74 30.02
N ALA A 11 -14.58 -1.98 31.04
CA ALA A 11 -13.22 -1.45 31.06
C ALA A 11 -12.36 -2.04 29.93
N LEU A 12 -12.51 -3.34 29.63
CA LEU A 12 -11.81 -3.98 28.52
C LEU A 12 -12.26 -3.43 27.15
N LEU A 13 -13.53 -3.04 27.00
CA LEU A 13 -14.03 -2.38 25.79
C LEU A 13 -13.54 -0.93 25.63
N LEU A 14 -13.16 -0.25 26.72
CA LEU A 14 -12.58 1.09 26.64
C LEU A 14 -11.06 1.06 26.37
N ILE A 15 -10.40 -0.05 26.70
CA ILE A 15 -8.97 -0.28 26.44
C ILE A 15 -8.76 -1.07 25.13
N SER A 16 -9.83 -1.55 24.47
CA SER A 16 -9.72 -2.08 23.11
C SER A 16 -9.05 -0.96 22.31
N PRO A 17 -7.79 -1.14 21.85
CA PRO A 17 -6.87 -0.03 21.66
C PRO A 17 -7.58 1.02 20.87
N LEU A 18 -7.64 2.24 21.43
CA LEU A 18 -7.74 3.47 20.66
C LEU A 18 -7.08 3.14 19.34
N CYS A 19 -7.93 3.06 18.31
CA CYS A 19 -7.57 2.58 17.00
C CYS A 19 -6.20 3.16 16.72
N MET A 20 -5.14 2.33 16.82
CA MET A 20 -3.82 2.71 16.32
C MET A 20 -3.92 2.63 14.80
N GLY A 21 -4.88 3.40 14.29
CA GLY A 21 -5.05 3.73 12.92
C GLY A 21 -3.88 4.60 12.54
N TYR A 22 -3.74 4.70 11.25
CA TYR A 22 -2.75 5.52 10.60
C TYR A 22 -2.78 6.96 11.17
N THR A 23 -1.75 7.32 11.92
CA THR A 23 -1.69 8.63 12.60
C THR A 23 -1.19 9.72 11.67
N ASP A 24 -1.27 10.98 12.10
CA ASP A 24 -0.69 12.10 11.35
C ASP A 24 0.84 11.98 11.25
N GLU A 25 1.51 11.47 12.29
CA GLU A 25 2.95 11.19 12.28
C GLU A 25 3.31 10.07 11.29
N ASP A 26 2.50 9.00 11.24
CA ASP A 26 2.66 7.93 10.24
C ASP A 26 2.47 8.49 8.83
N ARG A 27 1.45 9.34 8.64
CA ARG A 27 1.17 10.01 7.37
C ARG A 27 2.33 10.89 6.93
N GLU A 28 2.91 11.66 7.84
CA GLU A 28 4.05 12.51 7.52
C GLU A 28 5.31 11.70 7.22
N ALA A 29 5.55 10.60 7.95
CA ALA A 29 6.65 9.68 7.70
C ALA A 29 6.53 9.02 6.33
N ASP A 30 5.35 8.52 5.98
CA ASP A 30 5.10 7.89 4.68
C ASP A 30 5.14 8.91 3.53
N SER A 31 4.70 10.16 3.75
CA SER A 31 4.87 11.26 2.78
C SER A 31 6.34 11.47 2.41
N ARG A 32 7.21 11.60 3.43
CA ARG A 32 8.66 11.71 3.23
C ARG A 32 9.21 10.47 2.55
N LYS A 33 8.71 9.28 2.91
CA LYS A 33 9.18 8.02 2.35
C LYS A 33 8.83 7.87 0.87
N VAL A 34 7.64 8.26 0.45
CA VAL A 34 7.25 8.26 -0.98
C VAL A 34 8.14 9.21 -1.77
N ALA A 35 8.39 10.42 -1.26
CA ALA A 35 9.30 11.36 -1.91
C ALA A 35 10.73 10.78 -2.03
N GLU A 36 11.21 10.08 -1.00
CA GLU A 36 12.50 9.38 -1.03
C GLU A 36 12.54 8.28 -2.09
N ILE A 37 11.51 7.41 -2.13
CA ILE A 37 11.41 6.29 -3.08
C ILE A 37 11.46 6.80 -4.53
N ILE A 38 10.64 7.80 -4.85
CA ILE A 38 10.56 8.38 -6.20
C ILE A 38 11.91 9.00 -6.58
N ARG A 39 12.53 9.75 -5.66
CA ARG A 39 13.81 10.41 -5.91
C ARG A 39 14.95 9.42 -6.11
N ASN A 40 14.98 8.33 -5.35
CA ASN A 40 16.08 7.36 -5.40
C ASN A 40 15.93 6.34 -6.54
N SER A 41 14.71 6.12 -7.04
CA SER A 41 14.43 5.13 -8.10
C SER A 41 14.69 5.68 -9.51
N GLN A 42 15.96 5.96 -9.82
CA GLN A 42 16.37 6.56 -11.09
C GLN A 42 16.48 5.54 -12.23
N ASP A 43 17.01 4.34 -11.95
CA ASP A 43 17.12 3.26 -12.91
C ASP A 43 15.92 2.30 -12.85
N ASP A 44 15.69 1.57 -13.94
CA ASP A 44 14.56 0.67 -14.07
C ASP A 44 14.48 -0.40 -12.98
N ASP A 45 15.62 -0.97 -12.59
CA ASP A 45 15.65 -2.07 -11.61
C ASP A 45 15.28 -1.53 -10.22
N SER A 46 15.74 -0.32 -9.88
CA SER A 46 15.34 0.38 -8.66
C SER A 46 13.84 0.71 -8.62
N LYS A 47 13.24 1.15 -9.75
CA LYS A 47 11.78 1.39 -9.85
C LYS A 47 10.98 0.11 -9.61
N ILE A 48 11.37 -0.95 -10.29
CA ILE A 48 10.77 -2.28 -10.17
C ILE A 48 10.86 -2.74 -8.71
N ASN A 49 12.06 -2.76 -8.13
CA ASN A 49 12.28 -3.22 -6.76
C ASN A 49 11.54 -2.38 -5.70
N SER A 50 11.35 -1.08 -5.92
CA SER A 50 10.69 -0.18 -4.97
C SER A 50 9.16 -0.19 -5.07
N THR A 51 8.59 -0.79 -6.12
CA THR A 51 7.13 -0.84 -6.32
C THR A 51 6.40 -1.52 -5.16
N GLN A 52 6.99 -2.58 -4.57
CA GLN A 52 6.37 -3.26 -3.42
C GLN A 52 6.24 -2.33 -2.21
N GLU A 53 7.21 -1.44 -2.01
CA GLU A 53 7.21 -0.49 -0.90
C GLU A 53 6.12 0.58 -1.07
N LEU A 54 5.91 1.06 -2.30
CA LEU A 54 4.79 1.94 -2.64
C LEU A 54 3.43 1.28 -2.34
N LEU A 55 3.26 0.01 -2.73
CA LEU A 55 2.03 -0.74 -2.44
C LEU A 55 1.81 -0.95 -0.94
N ASP A 56 2.87 -1.15 -0.18
CA ASP A 56 2.77 -1.30 1.27
C ASP A 56 2.45 0.04 1.96
N ILE A 57 2.91 1.17 1.44
CA ILE A 57 2.48 2.52 1.87
C ILE A 57 1.00 2.73 1.55
N TYR A 58 0.58 2.43 0.31
CA TYR A 58 -0.83 2.52 -0.09
C TYR A 58 -1.75 1.71 0.84
N ARG A 59 -1.36 0.49 1.21
CA ARG A 59 -2.14 -0.35 2.13
C ARG A 59 -2.28 0.26 3.53
N ARG A 60 -1.27 1.00 4.01
CA ARG A 60 -1.34 1.70 5.30
C ARG A 60 -2.23 2.93 5.23
N LEU A 61 -2.17 3.66 4.12
CA LEU A 61 -3.06 4.79 3.81
C LEU A 61 -4.52 4.34 3.65
N TYR A 62 -4.74 3.12 3.12
CA TYR A 62 -6.04 2.63 2.69
C TYR A 62 -7.19 2.97 3.65
N PRO A 63 -7.10 2.72 4.98
CA PRO A 63 -8.20 2.98 5.90
C PRO A 63 -8.56 4.46 6.08
N SER A 64 -7.65 5.40 5.78
CA SER A 64 -7.86 6.85 5.90
C SER A 64 -8.27 7.53 4.60
N LEU A 65 -8.15 6.85 3.45
CA LEU A 65 -8.49 7.44 2.16
C LEU A 65 -10.00 7.56 1.94
N THR A 66 -10.39 8.52 1.10
CA THR A 66 -11.76 8.62 0.60
C THR A 66 -12.12 7.41 -0.28
N LEU A 67 -13.42 7.16 -0.47
CA LEU A 67 -13.85 6.09 -1.38
C LEU A 67 -13.36 6.34 -2.81
N GLU A 68 -13.38 7.59 -3.27
CA GLU A 68 -12.92 7.97 -4.61
C GLU A 68 -11.43 7.66 -4.81
N ASP A 69 -10.58 8.04 -3.86
CA ASP A 69 -9.14 7.76 -3.92
C ASP A 69 -8.86 6.25 -3.92
N ARG A 70 -9.56 5.50 -3.08
CA ARG A 70 -9.43 4.03 -3.02
C ARG A 70 -9.85 3.40 -4.33
N GLU A 71 -11.00 3.75 -4.88
CA GLU A 71 -11.50 3.19 -6.14
C GLU A 71 -10.56 3.52 -7.30
N SER A 72 -10.03 4.75 -7.36
CA SER A 72 -9.09 5.19 -8.38
C SER A 72 -7.78 4.38 -8.35
N ILE A 73 -7.22 4.17 -7.16
CA ILE A 73 -5.95 3.43 -7.01
C ILE A 73 -6.17 1.92 -7.11
N ASP A 74 -7.21 1.36 -6.50
CA ASP A 74 -7.53 -0.07 -6.58
C ASP A 74 -7.80 -0.50 -8.02
N LYS A 75 -8.56 0.30 -8.79
CA LYS A 75 -8.77 0.04 -10.21
C LYS A 75 -7.45 -0.02 -10.96
N PHE A 76 -6.60 1.00 -10.78
CA PHE A 76 -5.28 1.05 -11.41
C PHE A 76 -4.39 -0.14 -11.02
N VAL A 77 -4.32 -0.47 -9.72
CA VAL A 77 -3.54 -1.60 -9.23
C VAL A 77 -4.06 -2.91 -9.80
N ASN A 78 -5.37 -3.13 -9.85
CA ASN A 78 -5.96 -4.37 -10.36
C ASN A 78 -5.72 -4.53 -11.87
N GLU A 79 -5.84 -3.46 -12.65
CA GLU A 79 -5.59 -3.48 -14.12
C GLU A 79 -4.13 -3.84 -14.46
N HIS A 80 -3.18 -3.50 -13.59
CA HIS A 80 -1.76 -3.71 -13.83
C HIS A 80 -1.17 -4.92 -13.08
N THR A 81 -1.81 -5.37 -12.00
CA THR A 81 -1.32 -6.50 -11.21
C THR A 81 -1.26 -7.78 -12.04
N ASP A 82 -2.29 -8.09 -12.83
CA ASP A 82 -2.30 -9.28 -13.68
C ASP A 82 -1.16 -9.28 -14.70
N ALA A 83 -0.72 -8.09 -15.14
CA ALA A 83 0.40 -7.92 -16.06
C ALA A 83 1.78 -7.99 -15.37
N ILE A 84 1.86 -7.59 -14.09
CA ILE A 84 3.13 -7.48 -13.34
C ILE A 84 3.39 -8.72 -12.47
N LEU A 85 2.39 -9.58 -12.26
CA LEU A 85 2.52 -10.83 -11.51
C LEU A 85 3.58 -11.76 -12.11
N ILE A 86 4.82 -11.57 -11.69
CA ILE A 86 5.95 -12.41 -12.06
C ILE A 86 6.17 -13.47 -10.99
N ASP A 87 5.16 -14.33 -10.93
CA ASP A 87 5.25 -15.77 -10.65
C ASP A 87 3.96 -16.46 -11.12
N GLY A 88 3.10 -15.78 -11.91
CA GLY A 88 1.90 -16.36 -12.53
C GLY A 88 0.82 -16.84 -11.57
N VAL A 89 0.98 -16.63 -10.26
CA VAL A 89 -0.02 -17.05 -9.26
C VAL A 89 -0.88 -15.84 -8.89
N PRO A 90 -2.16 -15.77 -9.35
CA PRO A 90 -3.09 -14.75 -8.89
C PRO A 90 -3.20 -14.79 -7.36
N SER A 91 -3.56 -13.65 -6.75
CA SER A 91 -3.69 -13.49 -5.30
C SER A 91 -4.81 -14.38 -4.72
N GLN A 92 -4.52 -15.68 -4.59
CA GLN A 92 -5.41 -16.64 -3.97
C GLN A 92 -5.42 -16.39 -2.46
N GLY A 93 -6.45 -15.68 -1.99
CA GLY A 93 -7.03 -15.86 -0.65
C GLY A 93 -6.10 -15.69 0.58
N GLY A 94 -5.06 -14.85 0.51
CA GLY A 94 -4.29 -14.46 1.70
C GLY A 94 -2.78 -14.62 1.62
N ARG A 95 -2.24 -15.21 0.54
CA ARG A 95 -0.78 -15.19 0.33
C ARG A 95 -0.40 -13.83 -0.23
N LYS A 96 0.40 -13.05 0.52
CA LYS A 96 1.01 -11.79 0.05
C LYS A 96 1.83 -12.09 -1.21
N THR A 97 1.23 -11.99 -2.39
CA THR A 97 1.97 -12.02 -3.65
C THR A 97 2.87 -10.80 -3.63
N LYS A 98 4.18 -11.00 -3.64
CA LYS A 98 5.10 -9.92 -4.00
C LYS A 98 4.73 -9.56 -5.43
N TYR A 99 4.25 -8.35 -5.67
CA TYR A 99 3.84 -7.92 -7.01
C TYR A 99 5.05 -7.92 -7.94
N VAL A 100 6.21 -7.59 -7.37
CA VAL A 100 7.46 -7.45 -8.10
C VAL A 100 8.27 -8.74 -8.00
N GLY A 101 8.01 -9.66 -8.93
CA GLY A 101 8.91 -10.77 -9.20
C GLY A 101 10.08 -10.35 -10.08
N LYS A 102 10.91 -11.33 -10.46
CA LYS A 102 12.09 -11.11 -11.31
C LYS A 102 11.65 -10.82 -12.74
N VAL A 103 11.54 -9.55 -13.13
CA VAL A 103 11.10 -9.19 -14.49
C VAL A 103 12.07 -9.72 -15.56
N LEU A 104 11.59 -10.65 -16.41
CA LEU A 104 12.45 -11.37 -17.37
C LEU A 104 12.42 -10.81 -18.80
N SER A 105 11.30 -10.24 -19.25
CA SER A 105 11.16 -9.75 -20.64
C SER A 105 11.24 -8.21 -20.72
N PRO A 106 11.80 -7.64 -21.80
CA PRO A 106 11.82 -6.18 -21.98
C PRO A 106 10.42 -5.54 -21.96
N ALA A 107 9.42 -6.23 -22.50
CA ALA A 107 8.03 -5.76 -22.48
C ALA A 107 7.49 -5.70 -21.04
N ALA A 108 7.66 -6.78 -20.26
CA ALA A 108 7.26 -6.79 -18.85
C ALA A 108 8.03 -5.74 -18.04
N LYS A 109 9.29 -5.46 -18.41
CA LYS A 109 10.10 -4.41 -17.79
C LYS A 109 9.49 -3.03 -18.02
N GLY A 110 9.14 -2.72 -19.27
CA GLY A 110 8.44 -1.47 -19.61
C GLY A 110 7.13 -1.30 -18.84
N PHE A 111 6.31 -2.36 -18.76
CA PHE A 111 5.07 -2.33 -17.98
C PHE A 111 5.30 -2.09 -16.48
N ALA A 112 6.29 -2.76 -15.88
CA ALA A 112 6.59 -2.60 -14.46
C ALA A 112 7.13 -1.20 -14.13
N ILE A 113 7.92 -0.61 -15.03
CA ILE A 113 8.39 0.78 -14.89
C ILE A 113 7.23 1.76 -14.97
N GLY A 114 6.36 1.65 -15.98
CA GLY A 114 5.20 2.52 -16.12
C GLY A 114 4.26 2.42 -14.93
N PHE A 115 4.07 1.21 -14.41
CA PHE A 115 3.30 1.00 -13.19
C PHE A 115 3.90 1.69 -11.97
N PHE A 116 5.22 1.60 -11.77
CA PHE A 116 5.89 2.34 -10.70
C PHE A 116 5.65 3.85 -10.80
N GLU A 117 5.81 4.41 -12.01
CA GLU A 117 5.69 5.86 -12.24
C GLU A 117 4.27 6.36 -11.94
N GLU A 118 3.26 5.67 -12.47
CA GLU A 118 1.86 6.04 -12.25
C GLU A 118 1.41 5.79 -10.80
N LEU A 119 1.80 4.65 -10.19
CA LEU A 119 1.50 4.37 -8.78
C LEU A 119 2.15 5.43 -7.87
N GLY A 120 3.43 5.71 -8.09
CA GLY A 120 4.18 6.69 -7.32
C GLY A 120 3.55 8.08 -7.42
N SER A 121 3.16 8.49 -8.63
CA SER A 121 2.46 9.76 -8.86
C SER A 121 1.12 9.82 -8.12
N LYS A 122 0.28 8.79 -8.24
CA LYS A 122 -1.02 8.71 -7.55
C LYS A 122 -0.88 8.77 -6.03
N ILE A 123 0.07 8.02 -5.47
CA ILE A 123 0.29 8.05 -4.01
C ILE A 123 0.87 9.40 -3.57
N ALA A 124 1.80 9.98 -4.33
CA ALA A 124 2.36 11.29 -4.00
C ALA A 124 1.29 12.39 -3.98
N GLN A 125 0.33 12.34 -4.90
CA GLN A 125 -0.80 13.28 -4.94
C GLN A 125 -1.65 13.25 -3.66
N LEU A 126 -1.79 12.09 -3.01
CA LEU A 126 -2.52 11.95 -1.75
C LEU A 126 -1.91 12.77 -0.60
N PHE A 127 -0.65 13.19 -0.72
CA PHE A 127 0.05 13.99 0.29
C PHE A 127 0.13 15.48 -0.05
N THR A 128 -0.09 15.85 -1.31
CA THR A 128 -0.01 17.25 -1.77
C THR A 128 -1.36 17.92 -1.98
N GLY A 129 -2.44 17.13 -2.11
CA GLY A 129 -3.82 17.61 -2.15
C GLY A 129 -4.33 17.98 -0.76
#